data_AF-A0A5D4HAS4-F1
#
_entry.id   AF-A0A5D4HAS4-F1
#
_cell.length_a   1.000
_cell.length_b   1.000
_cell.length_c   1.000
_cell.angle_alpha   90.00
_cell.angle_beta   90.00
_cell.angle_gamma   90.00
#
_symmetry.space_group_name_H-M   'P 1'
#
loop_
_entity.id
_entity.type
_entity.pdbx_description
1 polymer ?
#
loop_
_entity_poly.entity_id
_entity_poly.type
_entity_poly.pdbx_seq_one_letter_code
_entity_poly.pdbx_strand_id
1 'polypeptide(L)' 'MKIVLEVKESKVDFLLALLNDLPYVKAMPINDEEDGRFLDEIREAVKDVNLIKKGKLKGRPVEELLNEL' A
#
# COMPACT_ATOMS: atom_id res chain seq x y z
N MET A 1 8.78 15.45 -14.78
CA MET A 1 8.74 14.42 -15.85
C MET A 1 8.71 13.05 -15.18
N LYS A 2 7.96 12.08 -15.68
CA LYS A 2 7.90 10.71 -15.13
C LYS A 2 8.42 9.74 -16.18
N ILE A 3 9.22 8.76 -15.75
CA ILE A 3 9.82 7.73 -16.59
C ILE A 3 9.57 6.39 -15.90
N VAL A 4 9.15 5.38 -16.66
CA VAL A 4 8.97 4.01 -16.17
C VAL A 4 10.19 3.21 -16.62
N LEU A 5 10.79 2.47 -15.69
CA LEU A 5 11.96 1.63 -15.94
C LEU A 5 11.56 0.18 -15.67
N GLU A 6 11.70 -0.67 -16.68
CA GLU A 6 11.55 -2.12 -16.51
C GLU A 6 12.91 -2.71 -16.15
N VAL A 7 13.00 -3.30 -14.96
CA VAL A 7 14.24 -3.76 -14.36
C VAL A 7 14.05 -5.21 -13.93
N LYS A 8 15.09 -6.04 -14.08
CA LYS A 8 15.05 -7.40 -13.54
C LYS A 8 14.97 -7.33 -12.02
N GLU A 9 14.08 -8.13 -11.42
CA GLU A 9 13.85 -8.21 -9.97
C GLU A 9 15.15 -8.24 -9.15
N SER A 10 16.08 -9.14 -9.52
CA SER A 10 17.41 -9.27 -8.88
C SER A 10 18.29 -8.02 -8.87
N LYS A 11 17.90 -6.95 -9.56
CA LYS A 11 18.64 -5.68 -9.69
C LYS A 11 17.84 -4.48 -9.17
N VAL A 12 16.61 -4.66 -8.70
CA VAL A 12 15.74 -3.58 -8.20
C VAL A 12 16.39 -2.88 -7.00
N ASP A 13 16.79 -3.63 -5.98
CA ASP A 13 17.41 -3.07 -4.77
C ASP A 13 18.66 -2.25 -5.08
N PHE A 14 19.51 -2.77 -5.98
CA PHE A 14 20.72 -2.09 -6.41
C PHE A 14 20.41 -0.78 -7.14
N LEU A 15 19.45 -0.78 -8.06
CA LEU A 15 19.08 0.43 -8.79
C LEU A 15 18.41 1.45 -7.88
N LEU A 16 17.53 1.02 -6.96
CA LEU A 16 16.88 1.91 -5.99
C LEU A 16 17.91 2.60 -5.09
N ALA A 17 18.92 1.87 -4.61
CA ALA A 17 20.00 2.46 -3.82
C ALA A 17 20.72 3.57 -4.59
N LEU A 18 21.07 3.33 -5.86
CA LEU A 18 21.72 4.34 -6.71
C LEU A 18 20.81 5.54 -6.98
N LEU A 19 19.52 5.33 -7.21
CA LEU A 19 18.60 6.43 -7.49
C LEU A 19 18.31 7.27 -6.24
N ASN A 20 18.32 6.66 -5.05
CA ASN A 20 18.13 7.36 -3.79
C ASN A 20 19.32 8.27 -3.43
N ASP A 21 20.53 7.94 -3.89
CA ASP A 21 21.71 8.80 -3.72
C ASP A 21 21.67 10.07 -4.58
N LEU A 22 20.79 10.12 -5.60
CA LEU A 22 20.65 11.28 -6.47
C LEU A 22 19.65 12.29 -5.86
N PRO A 23 20.08 13.49 -5.42
CA PRO A 23 19.22 14.43 -4.68
C PRO A 23 18.10 15.05 -5.53
N TYR A 24 18.14 14.84 -6.85
CA TYR A 24 17.18 15.36 -7.82
C TYR A 24 16.24 14.28 -8.38
N VAL A 25 16.35 13.03 -7.91
CA VAL A 25 15.48 11.92 -8.32
C VAL A 25 14.70 11.43 -7.11
N LYS A 26 13.39 11.23 -7.31
CA LYS A 26 12.55 10.54 -6.35
C LYS A 26 12.25 9.15 -6.89
N ALA A 27 12.94 8.13 -6.38
CA ALA A 27 12.67 6.74 -6.70
C ALA A 27 11.57 6.19 -5.81
N MET A 28 10.56 5.56 -6.40
CA MET A 28 9.53 4.81 -5.70
C MET A 28 9.29 3.51 -6.49
N PRO A 29 9.43 2.33 -5.87
CA PRO A 29 9.00 1.10 -6.52
C PRO A 29 7.50 1.18 -6.78
N ILE A 30 7.07 0.76 -7.96
CA ILE A 30 5.66 0.61 -8.28
C ILE A 30 5.37 -0.87 -8.15
N ASN A 31 4.88 -1.28 -6.97
CA ASN A 31 4.43 -2.63 -6.71
C ASN A 31 2.93 -2.70 -6.97
N ASP A 32 2.53 -2.98 -8.21
CA ASP A 32 1.12 -3.10 -8.60
C ASP A 32 0.36 -4.15 -7.73
N GLU A 33 1.06 -5.18 -7.23
CA GLU A 33 0.46 -6.23 -6.40
C GLU A 33 0.23 -5.85 -4.92
N GLU A 34 1.07 -4.99 -4.34
CA GLU A 34 0.88 -4.52 -2.95
C GLU A 34 -0.13 -3.38 -2.90
N ASP A 35 -0.04 -2.43 -3.84
CA ASP A 35 -0.98 -1.33 -3.95
C ASP A 35 -2.39 -1.84 -4.27
N GLY A 36 -2.52 -2.88 -5.10
CA GLY A 36 -3.81 -3.53 -5.40
C GLY A 36 -4.46 -4.16 -4.16
N ARG A 37 -3.70 -4.98 -3.42
CA ARG A 37 -4.20 -5.64 -2.20
C ARG A 37 -4.58 -4.62 -1.12
N PHE A 38 -3.73 -3.61 -0.90
CA PHE A 38 -3.98 -2.56 0.09
C PHE A 38 -5.23 -1.73 -0.26
N LEU A 39 -5.44 -1.41 -1.54
CA LEU A 39 -6.64 -0.69 -1.98
C LEU A 39 -7.92 -1.52 -1.81
N ASP A 40 -7.85 -2.83 -2.04
CA ASP A 40 -8.97 -3.73 -1.85
C ASP A 40 -9.31 -3.92 -0.36
N GLU A 41 -8.30 -4.06 0.51
CA GLU A 41 -8.45 -4.09 1.96
C GLU A 41 -9.09 -2.80 2.51
N ILE A 42 -8.66 -1.63 2.03
CA ILE A 42 -9.28 -0.34 2.42
C ILE A 42 -10.75 -0.28 1.97
N ARG A 43 -11.05 -0.74 0.75
CA ARG A 43 -12.44 -0.74 0.24
C ARG A 43 -13.33 -1.65 1.07
N GLU A 44 -12.83 -2.79 1.52
CA GLU A 44 -13.55 -3.71 2.39
C GLU A 44 -13.81 -3.08 3.77
N ALA A 45 -12.77 -2.49 4.38
CA ALA A 45 -12.91 -1.78 5.65
C ALA A 45 -13.96 -0.65 5.59
N VAL A 46 -14.01 0.11 4.48
CA VAL A 46 -15.03 1.15 4.28
C VAL A 46 -16.45 0.56 4.17
N LYS A 47 -16.62 -0.60 3.53
CA LYS A 47 -17.93 -1.29 3.47
C LYS A 47 -18.38 -1.71 4.87
N ASP A 48 -17.48 -2.25 5.67
CA ASP A 48 -17.79 -2.72 7.02
C ASP A 48 -18.17 -1.57 7.94
N VAL A 49 -17.42 -0.46 7.91
CA VAL A 49 -17.78 0.77 8.64
C VAL A 49 -19.17 1.27 8.24
N ASN A 50 -19.51 1.21 6.95
CA ASN A 50 -20.84 1.59 6.48
C ASN A 50 -21.94 0.63 6.96
N LEU A 51 -21.66 -0.67 7.09
CA LEU A 51 -22.60 -1.65 7.65
C LEU A 51 -22.79 -1.50 9.16
N ILE A 52 -21.72 -1.13 9.88
CA ILE A 52 -21.78 -0.76 11.31
C ILE A 52 -22.66 0.47 11.50
N LYS A 53 -22.46 1.52 10.68
CA LYS A 53 -23.30 2.73 10.71
C LYS A 53 -24.77 2.44 10.42
N LYS A 54 -25.07 1.41 9.61
CA LYS A 54 -26.43 0.94 9.32
C LYS A 54 -27.01 0.01 10.40
N GLY A 55 -26.28 -0.26 11.48
CA GLY A 55 -26.70 -1.14 12.57
C GLY A 55 -26.73 -2.63 12.21
N LYS A 56 -26.13 -3.02 11.08
CA LYS A 56 -26.10 -4.42 10.58
C LYS A 56 -24.93 -5.22 11.13
N LEU A 57 -23.84 -4.55 11.54
CA LEU A 57 -22.65 -5.15 12.13
C LEU A 57 -22.33 -4.45 13.46
N LYS A 58 -21.75 -5.19 14.40
CA LYS A 58 -21.19 -4.61 15.62
C LYS A 58 -19.75 -4.20 15.33
N GLY A 59 -19.43 -2.93 15.59
CA GLY A 59 -18.04 -2.48 15.58
C GLY A 59 -17.26 -3.07 16.74
N ARG A 60 -15.94 -3.22 16.54
CA ARG A 60 -14.97 -3.53 17.59
C ARG A 60 -14.01 -2.35 17.78
N PRO A 61 -13.36 -2.22 18.96
CA PRO A 61 -12.33 -1.21 19.18
C PRO A 61 -11.23 -1.26 18.12
N VAL A 62 -10.69 -0.10 17.75
CA VAL A 62 -9.61 0.00 16.76
C VAL A 62 -8.32 -0.64 17.28
N GLU A 63 -8.07 -0.60 18.59
CA GLU A 63 -6.87 -1.21 19.17
C GLU A 63 -6.86 -2.74 18.98
N GLU A 64 -8.02 -3.40 19.03
CA GLU A 64 -8.12 -4.84 18.79
C GLU A 64 -7.81 -5.20 17.33
N LEU A 65 -8.22 -4.35 16.38
CA LEU A 65 -7.92 -4.54 14.96
C LEU A 65 -6.42 -4.36 14.66
N LEU A 66 -5.78 -3.37 15.28
CA LEU A 66 -4.35 -3.10 15.07
C LEU A 66 -3.42 -4.16 15.68
N ASN A 67 -3.89 -4.92 16.66
CA ASN A 67 -3.11 -6.01 17.26
C ASN A 67 -3.15 -7.32 16.45
N GLU A 68 -4.04 -7.42 15.45
CA GLU A 68 -4.21 -8.61 14.59
C GLU A 68 -3.43 -8.53 13.26
N LEU A 69 -2.88 -7.36 12.93
CA LEU A 69 -2.08 -7.09 11.72
C LEU A 69 -0.57 -7.13 12.04
#